data_AF-A0AAW2V853-F1
#
_entry.id   AF-A0AAW2V853-F1
#
_cell.length_a   1.000
_cell.length_b   1.000
_cell.length_c   1.000
_cell.angle_alpha   90.00
_cell.angle_beta   90.00
_cell.angle_gamma   90.00
#
_symmetry.space_group_name_H-M   'P 1'
#
loop_
_entity.id
_entity.type
_entity.pdbx_description
1 polymer ?
#
loop_
_entity_poly.entity_id
_entity_poly.type
_entity_poly.pdbx_seq_one_letter_code
_entity_poly.pdbx_strand_id
1 'polypeptide(L)'
;MQTHDEETRRFFKNSSVQVLLCPRVAGKRHSWVKQREVEVIYTHHQKTVIVDADAGNNRRKIIAFLGGLDMCDGRYDSPRHSLFATLQTFHSDDYHNPTYTGNVTGCPREPWHDLHCKIDGPAAYDVLTNFEERWLKAAKPHGIKKLKISYDDALLRIERMPEILGMADAPCVRDDDPEGWHVQVFRSIDSNSVKGFPKYPRDATKRNLVCGKNVLIDMSIHTAYVKAIRAAQHFIYIENQYFIGSSYNWNQYRDVGANNLIPIEIALKIAEKIRAHQRFAAYIVIPMWPEGNPTGAPTQRILFWQHKTMQMMYELIYKALVEVGLEDAYSPQDYLNFYCLGNREAPDASAPSENQAAANTPQGLSRKNRRFMIYVHSKGMIVDDEYVIIGSANINQRSMEGTRDTEIAMGAYQPHHTWARKLSGPQGQIYGYRMSLWAEHLFFTRPESLECARRVRSLGEANWEQFASNEVTEMRGHLLKYPVEVDRKGKVKPLPGYETFPDVGGNIIGSFLAIQENLTI
;
A
#
# COMPACT_ATOMS: atom_id res chain seq x y z
N MET A 1 -3.27 -5.82 -16.37
CA MET A 1 -4.58 -5.54 -15.75
C MET A 1 -5.49 -5.03 -16.84
N GLN A 2 -6.72 -5.55 -16.93
CA GLN A 2 -7.76 -4.89 -17.71
C GLN A 2 -8.28 -3.75 -16.82
N THR A 3 -7.89 -2.51 -17.10
CA THR A 3 -8.16 -1.35 -16.23
C THR A 3 -9.51 -0.67 -16.54
N HIS A 4 -10.25 -1.17 -17.53
CA HIS A 4 -11.54 -0.63 -17.96
C HIS A 4 -11.55 0.87 -18.36
N ASP A 5 -10.38 1.47 -18.60
CA ASP A 5 -10.23 2.91 -18.87
C ASP A 5 -11.02 3.35 -20.13
N GLU A 6 -10.84 2.62 -21.24
CA GLU A 6 -11.50 2.92 -22.50
C GLU A 6 -13.00 2.62 -22.47
N GLU A 7 -13.41 1.58 -21.73
CA GLU A 7 -14.82 1.24 -21.53
C GLU A 7 -15.53 2.33 -20.71
N THR A 8 -14.89 2.79 -19.63
CA THR A 8 -15.37 3.91 -18.79
C THR A 8 -15.51 5.19 -19.62
N ARG A 9 -14.51 5.54 -20.44
CA ARG A 9 -14.61 6.70 -21.33
C ARG A 9 -15.76 6.55 -22.33
N ARG A 10 -15.96 5.36 -22.90
CA ARG A 10 -17.06 5.09 -23.84
C ARG A 10 -18.42 5.21 -23.16
N PHE A 11 -18.54 4.69 -21.93
CA PHE A 11 -19.76 4.77 -21.12
C PHE A 11 -20.21 6.22 -20.93
N PHE A 12 -19.29 7.13 -20.58
CA PHE A 12 -19.62 8.54 -20.33
C PHE A 12 -19.63 9.44 -21.57
N LYS A 13 -19.27 8.93 -22.76
CA LYS A 13 -19.03 9.74 -23.98
C LYS A 13 -20.18 10.70 -24.36
N ASN A 14 -21.42 10.33 -24.08
CA ASN A 14 -22.62 11.11 -24.42
C ASN A 14 -23.32 11.68 -23.17
N SER A 15 -22.64 11.72 -22.02
CA SER A 15 -23.15 12.28 -20.77
C SER A 15 -22.55 13.68 -20.50
N SER A 16 -22.96 14.33 -19.42
CA SER A 16 -22.34 15.56 -18.93
C SER A 16 -20.98 15.33 -18.24
N VAL A 17 -20.63 14.09 -17.91
CA VAL A 17 -19.39 13.73 -17.21
C VAL A 17 -18.19 13.88 -18.16
N GLN A 18 -17.21 14.68 -17.74
CA GLN A 18 -15.99 14.90 -18.50
C GLN A 18 -14.93 13.86 -18.15
N VAL A 19 -14.67 12.92 -19.07
CA VAL A 19 -13.66 11.87 -18.88
C VAL A 19 -12.44 12.14 -19.75
N LEU A 20 -11.28 12.22 -19.10
CA LEU A 20 -9.99 12.40 -19.76
C LEU A 20 -9.08 11.21 -19.48
N LEU A 21 -8.71 10.47 -20.53
CA LEU A 21 -7.67 9.47 -20.44
C LEU A 21 -6.31 10.16 -20.29
N CYS A 22 -5.62 9.83 -19.21
CA CYS A 22 -4.37 10.46 -18.83
C CYS A 22 -3.23 9.45 -18.98
N PRO A 23 -2.51 9.42 -20.12
CA PRO A 23 -1.34 8.57 -20.26
C PRO A 23 -0.18 9.11 -19.41
N ARG A 24 0.64 8.22 -18.88
CA ARG A 24 1.91 8.61 -18.25
C ARG A 24 2.94 8.89 -19.35
N VAL A 25 3.53 10.08 -19.34
CA VAL A 25 4.41 10.54 -20.44
C VAL A 25 5.78 10.94 -19.92
N ALA A 26 6.83 10.47 -20.58
CA ALA A 26 8.20 10.91 -20.32
C ALA A 26 8.46 12.34 -20.82
N GLY A 27 9.38 13.04 -20.16
CA GLY A 27 9.92 14.29 -20.68
C GLY A 27 10.51 14.16 -22.10
N LYS A 28 10.26 15.16 -22.95
CA LYS A 28 10.68 15.20 -24.37
C LYS A 28 12.19 15.09 -24.63
N ARG A 29 13.01 15.26 -23.59
CA ARG A 29 14.49 15.20 -23.64
C ARG A 29 15.07 13.90 -23.09
N HIS A 30 14.24 12.91 -22.77
CA HIS A 30 14.71 11.56 -22.42
C HIS A 30 15.06 10.76 -23.67
N SER A 31 15.86 9.70 -23.50
CA SER A 31 16.14 8.74 -24.57
C SER A 31 14.86 8.06 -25.04
N TRP A 32 14.82 7.64 -26.30
CA TRP A 32 13.67 6.95 -26.89
C TRP A 32 13.26 5.70 -26.10
N VAL A 33 14.24 4.93 -25.62
CA VAL A 33 14.01 3.75 -24.76
C VAL A 33 13.27 4.15 -23.47
N LYS A 34 13.71 5.21 -22.81
CA LYS A 34 13.08 5.70 -21.57
C LYS A 34 11.69 6.29 -21.81
N GLN A 35 11.45 6.87 -22.98
CA GLN A 35 10.11 7.34 -23.37
C GLN A 35 9.13 6.17 -23.51
N ARG A 36 9.54 5.15 -24.27
CA ARG A 36 8.73 3.94 -24.48
C ARG A 36 8.50 3.17 -23.18
N GLU A 37 9.49 3.13 -22.29
CA GLU A 37 9.36 2.54 -20.97
C GLU A 37 8.28 3.23 -20.14
N VAL A 38 8.33 4.56 -20.03
CA VAL A 38 7.37 5.32 -19.22
C VAL A 38 5.95 5.19 -19.74
N GLU A 39 5.77 5.23 -21.07
CA GLU A 39 4.45 5.15 -21.70
C GLU A 39 3.80 3.77 -21.59
N VAL A 40 4.60 2.70 -21.50
CA VAL A 40 4.10 1.31 -21.47
C VAL A 40 4.03 0.76 -20.05
N ILE A 41 4.94 1.17 -19.16
CA ILE A 41 5.14 0.52 -17.87
C ILE A 41 4.51 1.30 -16.72
N TYR A 42 4.65 2.63 -16.70
CA TYR A 42 4.27 3.44 -15.53
C TYR A 42 2.86 3.99 -15.63
N THR A 43 2.23 4.20 -14.47
CA THR A 43 0.80 4.53 -14.38
C THR A 43 0.53 5.81 -13.59
N HIS A 44 -0.68 6.34 -13.73
CA HIS A 44 -1.21 7.30 -12.77
C HIS A 44 -1.96 6.53 -11.69
N HIS A 45 -1.32 6.33 -10.53
CA HIS A 45 -1.78 5.39 -9.51
C HIS A 45 -2.51 6.07 -8.32
N GLN A 46 -2.75 7.39 -8.41
CA GLN A 46 -3.52 8.15 -7.42
C GLN A 46 -5.00 7.75 -7.45
N LYS A 47 -5.56 7.37 -6.30
CA LYS A 47 -7.00 7.18 -6.09
C LYS A 47 -7.55 8.32 -5.26
N THR A 48 -8.36 9.19 -5.86
CA THR A 48 -8.92 10.36 -5.17
C THR A 48 -10.35 10.63 -5.59
N VAL A 49 -11.19 11.01 -4.63
CA VAL A 49 -12.51 11.61 -4.87
C VAL A 49 -12.55 12.96 -4.18
N ILE A 50 -12.90 14.03 -4.90
CA ILE A 50 -12.96 15.40 -4.39
C ILE A 50 -14.36 15.92 -4.66
N VAL A 51 -15.06 16.36 -3.63
CA VAL A 51 -16.43 16.84 -3.73
C VAL A 51 -16.63 18.07 -2.87
N ASP A 52 -17.59 18.90 -3.24
CA ASP A 52 -18.10 19.92 -2.35
C ASP A 52 -19.21 19.33 -1.45
N ALA A 53 -19.17 19.68 -0.17
CA ALA A 53 -20.09 19.22 0.87
C ALA A 53 -20.72 20.41 1.57
N ASP A 54 -21.83 20.19 2.25
CA ASP A 54 -22.47 21.23 3.05
C ASP A 54 -21.53 21.75 4.14
N ALA A 55 -21.44 23.08 4.26
CA ALA A 55 -20.71 23.78 5.30
C ALA A 55 -21.64 24.57 6.24
N GLY A 56 -22.96 24.42 6.08
CA GLY A 56 -23.97 25.23 6.74
C GLY A 56 -24.10 26.62 6.12
N ASN A 57 -25.12 27.37 6.54
CA ASN A 57 -25.37 28.76 6.10
C ASN A 57 -25.44 28.94 4.57
N ASN A 58 -25.97 27.97 3.83
CA ASN A 58 -25.99 27.94 2.36
C ASN A 58 -24.58 28.06 1.73
N ARG A 59 -23.54 27.66 2.47
CA ARG A 59 -22.17 27.57 1.99
C ARG A 59 -21.77 26.11 1.81
N ARG A 60 -20.79 25.88 0.95
CA ARG A 60 -20.19 24.56 0.73
C ARG A 60 -18.71 24.59 1.06
N LYS A 61 -18.14 23.44 1.40
CA LYS A 61 -16.71 23.24 1.66
C LYS A 61 -16.19 22.10 0.81
N ILE A 62 -14.88 22.03 0.59
CA ILE A 62 -14.27 20.88 -0.08
C ILE A 62 -13.94 19.78 0.94
N ILE A 63 -14.32 18.56 0.60
CA ILE A 63 -13.83 17.34 1.25
C ILE A 63 -13.15 16.46 0.21
N ALA A 64 -12.18 15.68 0.64
CA ALA A 64 -11.43 14.81 -0.25
C ALA A 64 -11.27 13.41 0.35
N PHE A 65 -11.17 12.41 -0.51
CA PHE A 65 -10.89 11.03 -0.15
C PHE A 65 -9.64 10.59 -0.90
N LEU A 66 -8.76 9.87 -0.21
CA LEU A 66 -7.59 9.23 -0.82
C LEU A 66 -7.19 7.97 -0.08
N GLY A 67 -6.51 7.04 -0.76
CA GLY A 67 -6.07 5.77 -0.20
C GLY A 67 -5.69 4.75 -1.27
N GLY A 68 -5.84 3.47 -0.95
CA GLY A 68 -5.57 2.36 -1.87
C GLY A 68 -6.75 1.92 -2.73
N LEU A 69 -7.99 2.20 -2.32
CA LEU A 69 -9.20 1.78 -3.04
C LEU A 69 -9.46 2.61 -4.32
N ASP A 70 -9.42 1.93 -5.47
CA ASP A 70 -9.99 2.42 -6.73
C ASP A 70 -11.51 2.16 -6.76
N MET A 71 -12.26 2.97 -7.52
CA MET A 71 -13.68 2.72 -7.80
C MET A 71 -13.83 1.77 -8.99
N CYS A 72 -13.50 0.50 -8.79
CA CYS A 72 -13.59 -0.55 -9.81
C CYS A 72 -13.95 -1.91 -9.19
N ASP A 73 -14.08 -2.91 -10.05
CA ASP A 73 -14.42 -4.30 -9.75
C ASP A 73 -13.47 -4.92 -8.70
N GLY A 74 -14.03 -5.79 -7.86
CA GLY A 74 -13.30 -6.59 -6.88
C GLY A 74 -12.95 -5.88 -5.56
N ARG A 75 -13.08 -4.55 -5.49
CA ARG A 75 -12.65 -3.72 -4.33
C ARG A 75 -13.65 -3.69 -3.19
N TYR A 76 -14.92 -3.95 -3.46
CA TYR A 76 -15.96 -3.95 -2.42
C TYR A 76 -15.78 -5.17 -1.52
N ASP A 77 -15.55 -4.94 -0.23
CA ASP A 77 -15.43 -6.01 0.76
C ASP A 77 -15.77 -5.51 2.18
N SER A 78 -15.80 -6.43 3.14
CA SER A 78 -15.92 -6.16 4.57
C SER A 78 -14.82 -6.90 5.33
N PRO A 79 -14.54 -6.57 6.61
CA PRO A 79 -13.55 -7.30 7.40
C PRO A 79 -13.76 -8.82 7.50
N ARG A 80 -14.98 -9.31 7.23
CA ARG A 80 -15.24 -10.77 7.15
C ARG A 80 -14.49 -11.46 6.02
N HIS A 81 -14.12 -10.73 4.97
CA HIS A 81 -13.32 -11.21 3.84
C HIS A 81 -13.73 -12.59 3.34
N SER A 82 -15.03 -12.72 3.02
CA SER A 82 -15.59 -14.02 2.67
C SER A 82 -15.02 -14.53 1.35
N LEU A 83 -14.67 -15.81 1.32
CA LEU A 83 -14.19 -16.50 0.14
C LEU A 83 -15.33 -16.98 -0.75
N PHE A 84 -16.43 -17.46 -0.14
CA PHE A 84 -17.51 -18.13 -0.86
C PHE A 84 -18.92 -17.69 -0.45
N ALA A 85 -19.16 -17.34 0.81
CA ALA A 85 -20.50 -17.04 1.32
C ALA A 85 -21.17 -15.82 0.65
N THR A 86 -20.40 -14.92 0.07
CA THR A 86 -20.89 -13.70 -0.59
C THR A 86 -21.03 -13.83 -2.11
N LEU A 87 -20.64 -14.96 -2.71
CA LEU A 87 -20.65 -15.18 -4.16
C LEU A 87 -22.04 -15.20 -4.78
N GLN A 88 -23.10 -15.38 -3.99
CA GLN A 88 -24.50 -15.33 -4.43
C GLN A 88 -25.21 -14.05 -3.96
N THR A 89 -24.49 -13.12 -3.34
CA THR A 89 -25.05 -11.87 -2.80
C THR A 89 -24.26 -10.67 -3.31
N PHE A 90 -23.38 -10.09 -2.49
CA PHE A 90 -22.66 -8.86 -2.82
C PHE A 90 -21.65 -9.02 -3.96
N HIS A 91 -21.17 -10.25 -4.20
CA HIS A 91 -20.12 -10.54 -5.19
C HIS A 91 -20.62 -11.41 -6.35
N SER A 92 -21.93 -11.53 -6.56
CA SER A 92 -22.48 -12.30 -7.69
C SER A 92 -22.04 -11.74 -9.05
N ASP A 93 -22.02 -10.41 -9.16
CA ASP A 93 -21.65 -9.68 -10.37
C ASP A 93 -20.30 -8.95 -10.22
N ASP A 94 -19.58 -9.24 -9.12
CA ASP A 94 -18.28 -8.63 -8.77
C ASP A 94 -17.28 -9.70 -8.28
N TYR A 95 -17.31 -10.88 -8.92
CA TYR A 95 -16.32 -11.92 -8.68
C TYR A 95 -14.97 -11.45 -9.22
N HIS A 96 -13.98 -11.34 -8.33
CA HIS A 96 -12.60 -11.01 -8.68
C HIS A 96 -11.65 -12.06 -8.13
N ASN A 97 -10.88 -12.71 -9.01
CA ASN A 97 -9.73 -13.52 -8.64
C ASN A 97 -8.84 -13.74 -9.88
N PRO A 98 -7.79 -12.94 -10.08
CA PRO A 98 -6.92 -13.01 -11.26
C PRO A 98 -5.84 -14.10 -11.16
N THR A 99 -5.81 -14.88 -10.08
CA THR A 99 -4.88 -16.00 -9.93
C THR A 99 -5.22 -17.16 -10.88
N TYR A 100 -6.51 -17.36 -11.14
CA TYR A 100 -7.00 -18.47 -11.97
C TYR A 100 -7.20 -18.05 -13.44
N THR A 101 -7.04 -19.02 -14.33
CA THR A 101 -7.41 -18.89 -15.75
C THR A 101 -8.50 -19.90 -16.10
N GLY A 102 -9.36 -19.59 -17.07
CA GLY A 102 -10.44 -20.49 -17.49
C GLY A 102 -11.65 -20.48 -16.56
N ASN A 103 -12.26 -21.65 -16.33
CA ASN A 103 -13.49 -21.76 -15.54
C ASN A 103 -13.22 -21.55 -14.04
N VAL A 104 -13.83 -20.51 -13.47
CA VAL A 104 -13.72 -20.11 -12.06
C VAL A 104 -14.96 -20.44 -11.23
N THR A 105 -15.95 -21.13 -11.80
CA THR A 105 -17.17 -21.51 -11.06
C THR A 105 -16.81 -22.28 -9.78
N GLY A 106 -17.36 -21.82 -8.66
CA GLY A 106 -17.16 -22.40 -7.34
C GLY A 106 -15.78 -22.14 -6.72
N CYS A 107 -14.85 -21.48 -7.41
CA CYS A 107 -13.58 -21.05 -6.83
C CYS A 107 -13.79 -19.94 -5.78
N PRO A 108 -12.88 -19.79 -4.81
CA PRO A 108 -12.92 -18.64 -3.91
C PRO A 108 -12.70 -17.35 -4.71
N ARG A 109 -13.46 -16.30 -4.40
CA ARG A 109 -13.02 -14.94 -4.78
C ARG A 109 -11.70 -14.62 -4.04
N GLU A 110 -11.01 -13.58 -4.47
CA GLU A 110 -9.89 -13.00 -3.75
C GLU A 110 -10.41 -11.83 -2.90
N PRO A 111 -10.59 -11.97 -1.57
CA PRO A 111 -11.00 -10.86 -0.71
C PRO A 111 -10.02 -9.70 -0.76
N TRP A 112 -10.52 -8.48 -0.54
CA TRP A 112 -9.76 -7.25 -0.74
C TRP A 112 -9.63 -6.47 0.58
N HIS A 113 -8.45 -6.51 1.17
CA HIS A 113 -8.11 -5.74 2.38
C HIS A 113 -7.34 -4.47 2.00
N ASP A 114 -7.84 -3.30 2.39
CA ASP A 114 -7.29 -2.02 1.97
C ASP A 114 -7.56 -0.90 2.99
N LEU A 115 -6.88 0.23 2.82
CA LEU A 115 -6.99 1.43 3.66
C LEU A 115 -7.39 2.64 2.81
N HIS A 116 -8.31 3.45 3.33
CA HIS A 116 -8.73 4.69 2.71
C HIS A 116 -9.07 5.72 3.78
N CYS A 117 -8.97 7.01 3.45
CA CYS A 117 -9.29 8.08 4.39
C CYS A 117 -10.17 9.16 3.75
N LYS A 118 -10.91 9.86 4.61
CA LYS A 118 -11.59 11.13 4.30
C LYS A 118 -10.82 12.26 4.97
N ILE A 119 -10.59 13.34 4.23
CA ILE A 119 -10.00 14.58 4.70
C ILE A 119 -11.08 15.66 4.67
N ASP A 120 -11.34 16.25 5.84
CA ASP A 120 -12.27 17.36 6.05
C ASP A 120 -11.53 18.49 6.77
N GLY A 121 -11.32 19.61 6.08
CA GLY A 121 -10.49 20.73 6.51
C GLY A 121 -9.52 21.21 5.41
N PRO A 122 -8.60 22.14 5.74
CA PRO A 122 -7.74 22.79 4.75
C PRO A 122 -6.95 21.84 3.84
N ALA A 123 -6.49 20.70 4.36
CA ALA A 123 -5.75 19.70 3.57
C ALA A 123 -6.55 19.08 2.41
N ALA A 124 -7.89 19.16 2.42
CA ALA A 124 -8.71 18.73 1.29
C ALA A 124 -8.46 19.58 0.03
N TYR A 125 -8.12 20.87 0.23
CA TYR A 125 -7.79 21.79 -0.86
C TYR A 125 -6.41 21.52 -1.46
N ASP A 126 -5.49 20.89 -0.72
CA ASP A 126 -4.21 20.41 -1.27
C ASP A 126 -4.44 19.23 -2.23
N VAL A 127 -5.38 18.34 -1.91
CA VAL A 127 -5.78 17.23 -2.79
C VAL A 127 -6.44 17.77 -4.06
N LEU A 128 -7.31 18.78 -3.93
CA LEU A 128 -7.90 19.50 -5.06
C LEU A 128 -6.81 20.16 -5.93
N THR A 129 -5.88 20.88 -5.31
CA THR A 129 -4.77 21.54 -6.03
C THR A 129 -3.99 20.52 -6.85
N ASN A 130 -3.70 19.33 -6.27
CA ASN A 130 -3.06 18.25 -7.02
C ASN A 130 -3.88 17.80 -8.25
N PHE A 131 -5.21 17.67 -8.11
CA PHE A 131 -6.08 17.33 -9.24
C PHE A 131 -6.05 18.42 -10.33
N GLU A 132 -6.18 19.70 -9.94
CA GLU A 132 -6.17 20.84 -10.86
C GLU A 132 -4.84 20.94 -11.62
N GLU A 133 -3.71 20.81 -10.92
CA GLU A 133 -2.38 20.81 -11.52
C GLU A 133 -2.23 19.71 -12.59
N ARG A 134 -2.77 18.51 -12.32
CA ARG A 134 -2.78 17.38 -13.25
C ARG A 134 -3.74 17.59 -14.41
N TRP A 135 -4.97 18.03 -14.14
CA TRP A 135 -5.97 18.32 -15.17
C TRP A 135 -5.44 19.33 -16.18
N LEU A 136 -4.89 20.45 -15.70
CA LEU A 136 -4.31 21.50 -16.54
C LEU A 136 -3.09 21.05 -17.35
N LYS A 137 -2.44 19.95 -16.95
CA LYS A 137 -1.36 19.33 -17.72
C LYS A 137 -1.92 18.38 -18.79
N ALA A 138 -2.84 17.51 -18.41
CA ALA A 138 -3.40 16.46 -19.26
C ALA A 138 -4.33 17.02 -20.34
N ALA A 139 -5.16 18.03 -20.01
CA ALA A 139 -6.13 18.63 -20.92
C ALA A 139 -5.50 19.52 -22.01
N LYS A 140 -4.17 19.70 -22.04
CA LYS A 140 -3.52 20.55 -23.04
C LYS A 140 -3.78 20.04 -24.46
N PRO A 141 -4.24 20.89 -25.40
CA PRO A 141 -4.46 20.49 -26.78
C PRO A 141 -3.17 20.03 -27.48
N HIS A 142 -3.26 18.88 -28.16
CA HIS A 142 -2.18 18.33 -28.98
C HIS A 142 -2.56 18.38 -30.48
N GLY A 143 -1.55 18.54 -31.35
CA GLY A 143 -1.73 18.53 -32.81
C GLY A 143 -2.70 19.59 -33.34
N ILE A 144 -3.54 19.20 -34.31
CA ILE A 144 -4.49 20.07 -35.03
C ILE A 144 -5.55 20.68 -34.09
N LYS A 145 -5.78 20.08 -32.91
CA LYS A 145 -6.69 20.63 -31.88
C LYS A 145 -6.21 21.97 -31.29
N LYS A 146 -4.92 22.33 -31.44
CA LYS A 146 -4.43 23.68 -31.08
C LYS A 146 -5.07 24.82 -31.88
N LEU A 147 -5.56 24.52 -33.09
CA LEU A 147 -6.15 25.50 -34.00
C LEU A 147 -7.67 25.70 -33.77
N LYS A 148 -8.30 24.83 -32.95
CA LYS A 148 -9.71 24.92 -32.56
C LYS A 148 -9.79 25.33 -31.10
N ILE A 149 -9.58 26.61 -30.80
CA ILE A 149 -9.75 27.10 -29.42
C ILE A 149 -11.23 27.46 -29.22
N SER A 150 -11.97 26.53 -28.63
CA SER A 150 -13.00 26.89 -27.66
C SER A 150 -12.36 26.67 -26.30
N TYR A 151 -12.38 27.67 -25.42
CA TYR A 151 -11.96 27.49 -24.03
C TYR A 151 -12.95 26.54 -23.38
N ASP A 152 -12.56 25.28 -23.21
CA ASP A 152 -13.37 24.28 -22.55
C ASP A 152 -13.26 24.51 -21.03
N ASP A 153 -14.33 25.05 -20.43
CA ASP A 153 -14.45 25.46 -19.02
C ASP A 153 -14.70 24.26 -18.08
N ALA A 154 -14.25 23.07 -18.48
CA ALA A 154 -14.52 21.81 -17.79
C ALA A 154 -13.93 21.72 -16.37
N LEU A 155 -12.93 22.56 -16.04
CA LEU A 155 -12.40 22.66 -14.68
C LEU A 155 -13.04 23.85 -13.97
N LEU A 156 -13.80 23.56 -12.92
CA LEU A 156 -14.41 24.56 -12.06
C LEU A 156 -13.32 25.40 -11.37
N ARG A 157 -13.57 26.70 -11.23
CA ARG A 157 -12.67 27.63 -10.52
C ARG A 157 -13.35 28.08 -9.24
N ILE A 158 -12.97 27.46 -8.12
CA ILE A 158 -13.59 27.70 -6.82
C ILE A 158 -13.54 29.18 -6.44
N GLU A 159 -12.49 29.91 -6.83
CA GLU A 159 -12.37 31.34 -6.51
C GLU A 159 -13.45 32.22 -7.16
N ARG A 160 -14.19 31.67 -8.15
CA ARG A 160 -15.32 32.33 -8.82
C ARG A 160 -16.68 31.90 -8.27
N MET A 161 -16.71 31.00 -7.29
CA MET A 161 -17.90 30.39 -6.71
C MET A 161 -18.00 30.81 -5.24
N PRO A 162 -18.53 32.00 -4.93
CA PRO A 162 -18.56 32.54 -3.56
C PRO A 162 -19.31 31.65 -2.56
N GLU A 163 -20.23 30.82 -3.04
CA GLU A 163 -20.93 29.81 -2.24
C GLU A 163 -20.01 28.73 -1.68
N ILE A 164 -18.88 28.43 -2.35
CA ILE A 164 -17.86 27.49 -1.87
C ILE A 164 -16.83 28.26 -1.04
N LEU A 165 -16.55 27.78 0.17
CA LEU A 165 -15.52 28.33 1.04
C LEU A 165 -14.15 28.13 0.40
N GLY A 166 -13.31 29.17 0.41
CA GLY A 166 -11.91 29.05 0.05
C GLY A 166 -11.11 28.35 1.14
N MET A 167 -9.88 27.93 0.84
CA MET A 167 -9.00 27.24 1.80
C MET A 167 -8.77 28.03 3.09
N ALA A 168 -8.68 29.36 3.01
CA ALA A 168 -8.47 30.24 4.17
C ALA A 168 -9.70 30.32 5.10
N ASP A 169 -10.89 30.08 4.55
CA ASP A 169 -12.17 30.09 5.27
C ASP A 169 -12.68 28.66 5.55
N ALA A 170 -11.90 27.64 5.18
CA ALA A 170 -12.27 26.25 5.36
C ALA A 170 -12.41 25.96 6.86
N PRO A 171 -13.52 25.33 7.32
CA PRO A 171 -13.73 25.08 8.73
C PRO A 171 -12.60 24.23 9.29
N CYS A 172 -11.90 24.75 10.30
CA CYS A 172 -11.01 23.99 11.14
C CYS A 172 -11.67 23.78 12.51
N VAL A 173 -11.42 22.61 13.09
CA VAL A 173 -11.64 22.41 14.52
C VAL A 173 -10.69 23.31 15.30
N ARG A 174 -11.13 23.80 16.45
CA ARG A 174 -10.34 24.72 17.27
C ARG A 174 -9.07 24.02 17.77
N ASP A 175 -8.00 24.78 18.00
CA ASP A 175 -6.73 24.22 18.48
C ASP A 175 -6.84 23.51 19.84
N ASP A 176 -7.85 23.86 20.65
CA ASP A 176 -8.16 23.24 21.94
C ASP A 176 -9.06 21.99 21.84
N ASP A 177 -9.54 21.65 20.65
CA ASP A 177 -10.37 20.47 20.41
C ASP A 177 -9.50 19.19 20.43
N PRO A 178 -9.73 18.25 21.37
CA PRO A 178 -8.96 17.00 21.44
C PRO A 178 -9.10 16.13 20.19
N GLU A 179 -10.21 16.25 19.44
CA GLU A 179 -10.43 15.49 18.21
C GLU A 179 -9.79 16.15 16.98
N GLY A 180 -9.05 17.26 17.17
CA GLY A 180 -8.33 17.96 16.13
C GLY A 180 -7.21 17.15 15.47
N TRP A 181 -7.00 17.39 14.17
CA TRP A 181 -5.99 16.73 13.36
C TRP A 181 -5.08 17.73 12.66
N HIS A 182 -3.79 17.46 12.67
CA HIS A 182 -2.83 18.08 11.76
C HIS A 182 -2.56 17.11 10.61
N VAL A 183 -2.83 17.56 9.39
CA VAL A 183 -2.74 16.74 8.17
C VAL A 183 -1.82 17.41 7.17
N GLN A 184 -0.97 16.62 6.52
CA GLN A 184 -0.13 17.06 5.40
C GLN A 184 -0.30 16.10 4.22
N VAL A 185 -0.49 16.65 3.02
CA VAL A 185 -0.56 15.87 1.77
C VAL A 185 0.85 15.72 1.17
N PHE A 186 1.16 14.51 0.71
CA PHE A 186 2.42 14.13 0.09
C PHE A 186 2.18 13.50 -1.28
N ARG A 187 3.17 13.59 -2.17
CA ARG A 187 3.09 13.04 -3.52
C ARG A 187 4.38 12.37 -3.98
N SER A 188 4.21 11.47 -4.94
CA SER A 188 5.25 11.06 -5.88
C SER A 188 4.79 11.52 -7.24
N ILE A 189 5.35 12.61 -7.78
CA ILE A 189 4.90 13.17 -9.05
C ILE A 189 5.99 14.04 -9.67
N ASP A 190 5.98 14.19 -11.00
CA ASP A 190 6.98 14.99 -11.70
C ASP A 190 6.37 16.11 -12.56
N SER A 191 7.22 17.03 -13.02
CA SER A 191 6.84 18.16 -13.89
C SER A 191 6.23 17.74 -15.24
N ASN A 192 6.29 16.45 -15.62
CA ASN A 192 5.63 15.92 -16.80
C ASN A 192 4.17 15.52 -16.54
N SER A 193 3.76 15.37 -15.28
CA SER A 193 2.39 15.07 -14.88
C SER A 193 1.59 16.29 -14.38
N VAL A 194 2.27 17.40 -14.06
CA VAL A 194 1.62 18.60 -13.51
C VAL A 194 1.95 19.88 -14.26
N LYS A 195 1.07 20.88 -14.12
CA LYS A 195 1.32 22.29 -14.42
C LYS A 195 1.41 23.03 -13.09
N GLY A 196 2.35 23.96 -12.94
CA GLY A 196 2.49 24.77 -11.71
C GLY A 196 3.85 24.66 -11.02
N PHE A 197 4.61 23.60 -11.34
CA PHE A 197 5.99 23.48 -10.88
C PHE A 197 6.85 24.66 -11.37
N PRO A 198 7.79 25.16 -10.54
CA PRO A 198 8.62 26.30 -10.88
C PRO A 198 9.50 26.00 -12.09
N LYS A 199 9.91 27.04 -12.82
CA LYS A 199 10.79 26.89 -14.00
C LYS A 199 12.27 26.78 -13.62
N TYR A 200 12.67 27.43 -12.52
CA TYR A 200 14.07 27.54 -12.12
C TYR A 200 14.40 26.57 -10.98
N PRO A 201 15.52 25.82 -11.05
CA PRO A 201 15.92 24.86 -10.01
C PRO A 201 15.98 25.46 -8.60
N ARG A 202 16.44 26.72 -8.47
CA ARG A 202 16.50 27.42 -7.17
C ARG A 202 15.15 27.53 -6.47
N ASP A 203 14.08 27.70 -7.23
CA ASP A 203 12.72 27.85 -6.71
C ASP A 203 12.09 26.46 -6.46
N ALA A 204 12.58 25.43 -7.17
CA ALA A 204 12.21 24.04 -6.95
C ALA A 204 12.68 23.54 -5.58
N THR A 205 13.94 23.81 -5.20
CA THR A 205 14.48 23.42 -3.89
C THR A 205 13.74 24.08 -2.73
N LYS A 206 13.29 25.34 -2.89
CA LYS A 206 12.44 26.03 -1.90
C LYS A 206 11.10 25.33 -1.65
N ARG A 207 10.63 24.53 -2.61
CA ARG A 207 9.43 23.71 -2.53
C ARG A 207 9.73 22.23 -2.23
N ASN A 208 10.95 21.91 -1.79
CA ASN A 208 11.43 20.54 -1.57
C ASN A 208 11.35 19.62 -2.80
N LEU A 209 11.37 20.19 -4.00
CA LEU A 209 11.44 19.41 -5.24
C LEU A 209 12.88 19.02 -5.56
N VAL A 210 13.07 17.79 -5.97
CA VAL A 210 14.35 17.26 -6.45
C VAL A 210 14.53 17.57 -7.93
N CYS A 211 15.73 18.00 -8.29
CA CYS A 211 16.10 18.31 -9.67
C CYS A 211 16.72 17.08 -10.35
N GLY A 212 15.94 16.41 -11.20
CA GLY A 212 16.42 15.37 -12.09
C GLY A 212 16.85 15.92 -13.46
N LYS A 213 17.31 15.03 -14.35
CA LYS A 213 17.71 15.39 -15.72
C LYS A 213 16.49 15.89 -16.52
N ASN A 214 16.38 17.21 -16.67
CA ASN A 214 15.27 17.91 -17.35
C ASN A 214 13.88 17.67 -16.73
N VAL A 215 13.81 17.34 -15.44
CA VAL A 215 12.56 17.06 -14.74
C VAL A 215 12.66 17.55 -13.29
N LEU A 216 11.59 18.15 -12.78
CA LEU A 216 11.45 18.42 -11.35
C LEU A 216 10.55 17.34 -10.74
N ILE A 217 10.94 16.85 -9.57
CA ILE A 217 10.39 15.65 -8.96
C ILE A 217 9.94 16.00 -7.55
N ASP A 218 8.68 15.72 -7.24
CA ASP A 218 8.16 15.64 -5.88
C ASP A 218 8.26 14.19 -5.45
N MET A 219 9.05 13.94 -4.40
CA MET A 219 9.21 12.64 -3.73
C MET A 219 8.92 12.77 -2.24
N SER A 220 7.95 13.64 -1.91
CA SER A 220 7.58 13.93 -0.53
C SER A 220 6.97 12.72 0.18
N ILE A 221 6.37 11.75 -0.53
CA ILE A 221 5.92 10.49 0.08
C ILE A 221 7.10 9.71 0.67
N HIS A 222 8.14 9.45 -0.13
CA HIS A 222 9.36 8.77 0.33
C HIS A 222 9.97 9.51 1.52
N THR A 223 10.07 10.84 1.41
CA THR A 223 10.60 11.68 2.49
C THR A 223 9.78 11.58 3.77
N ALA A 224 8.44 11.56 3.66
CA ALA A 224 7.54 11.44 4.80
C ALA A 224 7.68 10.08 5.50
N TYR A 225 7.73 8.98 4.73
CA TYR A 225 8.01 7.64 5.27
C TYR A 225 9.34 7.61 6.03
N VAL A 226 10.43 8.09 5.41
CA VAL A 226 11.76 8.11 6.04
C VAL A 226 11.76 8.93 7.33
N LYS A 227 11.14 10.11 7.33
CA LYS A 227 11.06 10.95 8.54
C LYS A 227 10.25 10.28 9.65
N ALA A 228 9.11 9.67 9.33
CA ALA A 228 8.28 8.97 10.30
C ALA A 228 9.03 7.77 10.91
N ILE A 229 9.71 6.96 10.09
CA ILE A 229 10.53 5.84 10.57
C ILE A 229 11.67 6.31 11.48
N ARG A 230 12.36 7.39 11.10
CA ARG A 230 13.45 7.95 11.91
C ARG A 230 12.98 8.52 13.23
N ALA A 231 11.76 9.09 13.27
CA ALA A 231 11.15 9.62 14.48
C ALA A 231 10.60 8.52 15.41
N ALA A 232 10.30 7.33 14.88
CA ALA A 232 9.70 6.23 15.64
C ALA A 232 10.49 5.87 16.91
N GLN A 233 9.78 5.73 18.01
CA GLN A 233 10.32 5.51 19.35
C GLN A 233 10.00 4.12 19.90
N HIS A 234 8.82 3.58 19.59
CA HIS A 234 8.26 2.38 20.21
C HIS A 234 7.97 1.27 19.19
N PHE A 235 7.21 1.55 18.15
CA PHE A 235 6.90 0.55 17.12
C PHE A 235 6.46 1.17 15.79
N ILE A 236 6.55 0.33 14.75
CA ILE A 236 6.00 0.62 13.42
C ILE A 236 5.08 -0.52 13.01
N TYR A 237 3.89 -0.19 12.50
CA TYR A 237 2.97 -1.13 11.85
C TYR A 237 2.75 -0.69 10.40
N ILE A 238 2.99 -1.58 9.44
CA ILE A 238 2.86 -1.32 8.01
C ILE A 238 1.94 -2.36 7.41
N GLU A 239 1.00 -1.90 6.58
CA GLU A 239 0.29 -2.76 5.64
C GLU A 239 0.59 -2.24 4.23
N ASN A 240 1.19 -3.07 3.38
CA ASN A 240 1.57 -2.65 2.05
C ASN A 240 1.47 -3.77 1.00
N GLN A 241 0.98 -3.47 -0.20
CA GLN A 241 0.92 -4.41 -1.31
C GLN A 241 2.31 -4.92 -1.75
N TYR A 242 3.35 -4.10 -1.62
CA TYR A 242 4.72 -4.47 -1.94
C TYR A 242 5.66 -4.06 -0.83
N PHE A 243 6.74 -4.83 -0.66
CA PHE A 243 7.81 -4.48 0.27
C PHE A 243 9.18 -4.80 -0.32
N ILE A 244 9.68 -3.88 -1.16
CA ILE A 244 10.92 -4.01 -1.92
C ILE A 244 11.69 -2.69 -1.84
N GLY A 245 12.99 -2.76 -1.58
CA GLY A 245 13.82 -1.57 -1.65
C GLY A 245 15.19 -1.74 -1.04
N SER A 246 15.92 -0.62 -1.06
CA SER A 246 17.29 -0.50 -0.57
C SER A 246 18.24 -1.50 -1.23
N SER A 247 18.09 -1.71 -2.55
CA SER A 247 18.84 -2.75 -3.28
C SER A 247 20.34 -2.59 -3.18
N TYR A 248 20.84 -1.37 -3.07
CA TYR A 248 22.26 -1.07 -2.89
C TYR A 248 22.88 -1.73 -1.63
N ASN A 249 22.05 -2.19 -0.68
CA ASN A 249 22.46 -2.95 0.50
C ASN A 249 22.20 -4.46 0.40
N TRP A 250 21.60 -4.97 -0.67
CA TRP A 250 21.40 -6.41 -0.85
C TRP A 250 22.73 -7.15 -1.04
N ASN A 251 22.76 -8.44 -0.72
CA ASN A 251 23.97 -9.27 -0.90
C ASN A 251 24.36 -9.44 -2.38
N GLN A 252 23.39 -9.33 -3.29
CA GLN A 252 23.53 -9.46 -4.75
C GLN A 252 22.54 -8.49 -5.42
N TYR A 253 22.76 -8.17 -6.70
CA TYR A 253 21.88 -7.28 -7.49
C TYR A 253 21.78 -5.85 -6.93
N ARG A 254 22.90 -5.31 -6.44
CA ARG A 254 22.93 -3.99 -5.78
C ARG A 254 22.53 -2.84 -6.69
N ASP A 255 22.85 -2.96 -7.97
CA ASP A 255 22.69 -1.90 -8.97
C ASP A 255 21.36 -1.95 -9.73
N VAL A 256 20.41 -2.83 -9.33
CA VAL A 256 19.09 -2.97 -9.96
C VAL A 256 18.24 -1.69 -9.87
N GLY A 257 18.60 -0.76 -8.97
CA GLY A 257 17.99 0.57 -8.88
C GLY A 257 16.74 0.66 -8.01
N ALA A 258 16.47 -0.32 -7.13
CA ALA A 258 15.43 -0.23 -6.12
C ALA A 258 15.92 0.57 -4.90
N ASN A 259 16.23 1.86 -5.13
CA ASN A 259 16.99 2.71 -4.22
C ASN A 259 16.16 3.40 -3.12
N ASN A 260 14.87 3.13 -3.01
CA ASN A 260 14.06 3.68 -1.93
C ASN A 260 14.62 3.23 -0.55
N LEU A 261 14.49 4.10 0.45
CA LEU A 261 15.19 3.96 1.74
C LEU A 261 14.35 3.23 2.79
N ILE A 262 13.09 2.90 2.49
CA ILE A 262 12.12 2.50 3.51
C ILE A 262 12.58 1.22 4.22
N PRO A 263 12.95 0.12 3.54
CA PRO A 263 13.40 -1.09 4.21
C PRO A 263 14.67 -0.90 5.05
N ILE A 264 15.68 -0.18 4.53
CA ILE A 264 16.91 0.04 5.29
C ILE A 264 16.70 0.92 6.52
N GLU A 265 15.85 1.96 6.43
CA GLU A 265 15.59 2.86 7.56
C GLU A 265 14.88 2.12 8.70
N ILE A 266 13.97 1.17 8.39
CA ILE A 266 13.35 0.31 9.41
C ILE A 266 14.40 -0.58 10.08
N ALA A 267 15.23 -1.27 9.28
CA ALA A 267 16.28 -2.14 9.82
C ALA A 267 17.30 -1.36 10.66
N LEU A 268 17.69 -0.16 10.22
CA LEU A 268 18.60 0.72 10.95
C LEU A 268 17.96 1.27 12.22
N LYS A 269 16.66 1.63 12.21
CA LYS A 269 15.94 2.03 13.42
C LYS A 269 15.90 0.91 14.45
N ILE A 270 15.64 -0.32 14.04
CA ILE A 270 15.69 -1.48 14.94
C ILE A 270 17.10 -1.67 15.48
N ALA A 271 18.12 -1.65 14.61
CA ALA A 271 19.52 -1.80 15.01
C ALA A 271 19.97 -0.70 16.00
N GLU A 272 19.55 0.55 15.78
CA GLU A 272 19.76 1.67 16.71
C GLU A 272 19.15 1.36 18.08
N LYS A 273 17.89 0.90 18.12
CA LYS A 273 17.19 0.57 19.36
C LYS A 273 17.83 -0.60 20.12
N ILE A 274 18.28 -1.63 19.39
CA ILE A 274 19.05 -2.75 19.97
C ILE A 274 20.35 -2.23 20.62
N ARG A 275 21.13 -1.42 19.91
CA ARG A 275 22.38 -0.84 20.43
C ARG A 275 22.16 0.06 21.64
N ALA A 276 21.01 0.72 21.72
CA ALA A 276 20.60 1.52 22.85
C ALA A 276 19.97 0.71 23.99
N HIS A 277 19.89 -0.63 23.89
CA HIS A 277 19.16 -1.50 24.82
C HIS A 277 17.70 -1.09 25.05
N GLN A 278 17.07 -0.53 24.02
CA GLN A 278 15.67 -0.10 24.03
C GLN A 278 14.79 -1.11 23.29
N ARG A 279 13.57 -1.31 23.80
CA ARG A 279 12.55 -2.11 23.11
C ARG A 279 12.03 -1.35 21.88
N PHE A 280 11.86 -2.09 20.79
CA PHE A 280 11.21 -1.62 19.58
C PHE A 280 10.65 -2.82 18.80
N ALA A 281 9.57 -2.62 18.05
CA ALA A 281 9.02 -3.66 17.19
C ALA A 281 8.55 -3.08 15.85
N ALA A 282 8.72 -3.84 14.78
CA ALA A 282 8.17 -3.56 13.46
C ALA A 282 7.34 -4.75 12.98
N TYR A 283 6.12 -4.46 12.54
CA TYR A 283 5.13 -5.41 12.07
C TYR A 283 4.76 -5.04 10.63
N ILE A 284 5.00 -5.94 9.69
CA ILE A 284 4.78 -5.70 8.27
C ILE A 284 3.78 -6.73 7.73
N VAL A 285 2.65 -6.27 7.24
CA VAL A 285 1.62 -7.09 6.60
C VAL A 285 1.66 -6.83 5.10
N ILE A 286 1.87 -7.89 4.32
CA ILE A 286 2.00 -7.88 2.87
C ILE A 286 1.12 -8.99 2.28
N PRO A 287 0.72 -8.92 0.99
CA PRO A 287 -0.05 -10.01 0.41
C PRO A 287 0.79 -11.28 0.37
N MET A 288 0.13 -12.45 0.39
CA MET A 288 0.84 -13.73 0.35
C MET A 288 1.72 -13.82 -0.92
N TRP A 289 1.16 -13.40 -2.05
CA TRP A 289 1.89 -13.05 -3.28
C TRP A 289 1.26 -11.80 -3.93
N PRO A 290 2.01 -11.06 -4.77
CA PRO A 290 1.43 -10.00 -5.61
C PRO A 290 0.36 -10.55 -6.55
N GLU A 291 -0.75 -9.83 -6.70
CA GLU A 291 -1.91 -10.24 -7.51
C GLU A 291 -1.55 -10.74 -8.92
N GLY A 292 -2.26 -11.79 -9.32
CA GLY A 292 -2.03 -12.51 -10.57
C GLY A 292 -1.52 -13.93 -10.31
N ASN A 293 -1.04 -14.60 -11.36
CA ASN A 293 -0.59 -15.98 -11.27
C ASN A 293 0.74 -16.07 -10.46
N PRO A 294 0.78 -16.75 -9.31
CA PRO A 294 1.96 -16.85 -8.46
C PRO A 294 3.13 -17.61 -9.10
N THR A 295 2.86 -18.45 -10.11
CA THR A 295 3.90 -19.14 -10.91
C THR A 295 4.45 -18.27 -12.04
N GLY A 296 3.81 -17.14 -12.32
CA GLY A 296 4.18 -16.23 -13.41
C GLY A 296 5.51 -15.53 -13.19
N ALA A 297 6.24 -15.27 -14.28
CA ALA A 297 7.56 -14.64 -14.23
C ALA A 297 7.61 -13.28 -13.49
N PRO A 298 6.63 -12.35 -13.68
CA PRO A 298 6.61 -11.10 -12.93
C PRO A 298 6.47 -11.32 -11.42
N THR A 299 5.50 -12.14 -11.00
CA THR A 299 5.22 -12.41 -9.58
C THR A 299 6.40 -13.10 -8.90
N GLN A 300 6.97 -14.11 -9.54
CA GLN A 300 8.17 -14.80 -9.05
C GLN A 300 9.37 -13.86 -8.94
N ARG A 301 9.51 -12.89 -9.84
CA ARG A 301 10.58 -11.90 -9.78
C ARG A 301 10.37 -10.90 -8.64
N ILE A 302 9.15 -10.43 -8.43
CA ILE A 302 8.80 -9.54 -7.32
C ILE A 302 9.07 -10.23 -5.97
N LEU A 303 8.63 -11.48 -5.80
CA LEU A 303 8.88 -12.26 -4.58
C LEU A 303 10.38 -12.47 -4.32
N PHE A 304 11.18 -12.62 -5.38
CA PHE A 304 12.64 -12.69 -5.26
C PHE A 304 13.24 -11.38 -4.72
N TRP A 305 12.78 -10.22 -5.18
CA TRP A 305 13.23 -8.93 -4.67
C TRP A 305 12.77 -8.66 -3.24
N GLN A 306 11.55 -9.10 -2.89
CA GLN A 306 11.05 -9.08 -1.52
C GLN A 306 11.93 -9.95 -0.61
N HIS A 307 12.28 -11.17 -1.03
CA HIS A 307 13.19 -12.05 -0.30
C HIS A 307 14.56 -11.38 -0.06
N LYS A 308 15.17 -10.77 -1.09
CA LYS A 308 16.44 -10.04 -0.94
C LYS A 308 16.33 -8.87 0.05
N THR A 309 15.20 -8.17 0.04
CA THR A 309 14.90 -7.08 0.97
C THR A 309 14.80 -7.61 2.41
N MET A 310 14.00 -8.66 2.64
CA MET A 310 13.86 -9.31 3.95
C MET A 310 15.21 -9.82 4.47
N GLN A 311 15.99 -10.50 3.62
CA GLN A 311 17.31 -11.02 3.96
C GLN A 311 18.24 -9.91 4.45
N MET A 312 18.29 -8.77 3.73
CA MET A 312 19.10 -7.62 4.13
C MET A 312 18.66 -7.07 5.49
N MET A 313 17.35 -6.96 5.76
CA MET A 313 16.85 -6.42 7.03
C MET A 313 17.23 -7.32 8.20
N TYR A 314 16.99 -8.62 8.08
CA TYR A 314 17.28 -9.56 9.16
C TYR A 314 18.79 -9.72 9.42
N GLU A 315 19.64 -9.66 8.39
CA GLU A 315 21.10 -9.65 8.56
C GLU A 315 21.57 -8.43 9.35
N LEU A 316 21.03 -7.24 9.07
CA LEU A 316 21.37 -6.00 9.79
C LEU A 316 20.95 -6.07 11.26
N ILE A 317 19.77 -6.60 11.53
CA ILE A 317 19.25 -6.77 12.90
C ILE A 317 20.08 -7.80 13.67
N TYR A 318 20.38 -8.94 13.07
CA TYR A 318 21.23 -9.95 13.69
C TYR A 318 22.63 -9.40 14.01
N LYS A 319 23.23 -8.66 13.07
CA LYS A 319 24.52 -8.01 13.30
C LYS A 319 24.47 -7.07 14.52
N ALA A 320 23.40 -6.28 14.65
CA ALA A 320 23.23 -5.39 15.80
C ALA A 320 23.10 -6.16 17.12
N LEU A 321 22.45 -7.32 17.13
CA LEU A 321 22.37 -8.19 18.32
C LEU A 321 23.77 -8.68 18.74
N VAL A 322 24.56 -9.16 17.78
CA VAL A 322 25.94 -9.64 18.02
C VAL A 322 26.85 -8.51 18.54
N GLU A 323 26.71 -7.30 17.98
CA GLU A 323 27.50 -6.13 18.40
C GLU A 323 27.34 -5.78 19.88
N VAL A 324 26.20 -6.14 20.50
CA VAL A 324 25.92 -5.89 21.92
C VAL A 324 25.78 -7.16 22.78
N GLY A 325 26.14 -8.33 22.24
CA GLY A 325 26.13 -9.60 22.98
C GLY A 325 24.72 -10.11 23.35
N LEU A 326 23.72 -9.85 22.50
CA LEU A 326 22.31 -10.19 22.73
C LEU A 326 21.76 -11.31 21.82
N GLU A 327 22.59 -11.90 20.96
CA GLU A 327 22.23 -12.93 19.99
C GLU A 327 21.73 -14.26 20.61
N ASP A 328 22.15 -14.55 21.84
CA ASP A 328 21.69 -15.71 22.60
C ASP A 328 20.36 -15.44 23.34
N ALA A 329 20.12 -14.18 23.71
CA ALA A 329 18.94 -13.76 24.46
C ALA A 329 17.72 -13.46 23.56
N TYR A 330 17.95 -12.91 22.37
CA TYR A 330 16.90 -12.50 21.44
C TYR A 330 17.13 -13.04 20.03
N SER A 331 16.05 -13.13 19.26
CA SER A 331 16.12 -13.39 17.82
C SER A 331 15.75 -12.13 17.02
N PRO A 332 16.14 -12.04 15.73
CA PRO A 332 15.68 -10.94 14.88
C PRO A 332 14.15 -10.80 14.81
N GLN A 333 13.40 -11.91 14.92
CA GLN A 333 11.94 -11.91 14.94
C GLN A 333 11.33 -11.40 16.26
N ASP A 334 12.13 -11.16 17.30
CA ASP A 334 11.67 -10.43 18.49
C ASP A 334 11.59 -8.90 18.25
N TYR A 335 12.01 -8.42 17.07
CA TYR A 335 12.01 -7.01 16.66
C TYR A 335 11.33 -6.76 15.31
N LEU A 336 11.48 -7.65 14.31
CA LEU A 336 10.91 -7.49 12.97
C LEU A 336 10.07 -8.71 12.59
N ASN A 337 8.81 -8.51 12.24
CA ASN A 337 7.91 -9.60 11.84
C ASN A 337 7.18 -9.28 10.54
N PHE A 338 7.10 -10.27 9.66
CA PHE A 338 6.34 -10.21 8.42
C PHE A 338 5.15 -11.17 8.49
N TYR A 339 4.01 -10.71 8.00
CA TYR A 339 2.76 -11.42 7.97
C TYR A 339 2.10 -11.27 6.59
N CYS A 340 1.18 -12.17 6.30
CA CYS A 340 0.18 -12.00 5.25
C CYS A 340 -1.21 -12.29 5.80
N LEU A 341 -2.24 -12.08 4.99
CA LEU A 341 -3.62 -12.40 5.36
C LEU A 341 -4.14 -13.58 4.55
N GLY A 342 -4.98 -14.40 5.17
CA GLY A 342 -5.66 -15.50 4.52
C GLY A 342 -6.92 -15.91 5.26
N ASN A 343 -7.85 -16.51 4.55
CA ASN A 343 -9.08 -17.01 5.13
C ASN A 343 -9.28 -18.49 4.74
N ARG A 344 -10.12 -19.18 5.51
CA ARG A 344 -10.57 -20.54 5.23
C ARG A 344 -11.97 -20.74 5.80
N GLU A 345 -12.90 -21.10 4.93
CA GLU A 345 -14.31 -21.26 5.27
C GLU A 345 -14.69 -22.74 5.26
N ALA A 346 -15.27 -23.23 6.36
CA ALA A 346 -15.87 -24.54 6.38
C ALA A 346 -17.05 -24.61 5.39
N PRO A 347 -17.33 -25.77 4.76
CA PRO A 347 -18.52 -25.92 3.94
C PRO A 347 -19.79 -25.71 4.76
N ASP A 348 -20.78 -25.03 4.20
CA ASP A 348 -22.12 -25.00 4.79
C ASP A 348 -22.68 -26.43 4.85
N ALA A 349 -23.25 -26.82 6.00
CA ALA A 349 -23.84 -28.14 6.21
C ALA A 349 -24.99 -28.46 5.22
N SER A 350 -25.55 -27.44 4.56
CA SER A 350 -26.62 -27.53 3.57
C SER A 350 -26.16 -27.49 2.11
N ALA A 351 -24.86 -27.30 1.84
CA ALA A 351 -24.36 -27.26 0.47
C ALA A 351 -24.31 -28.68 -0.13
N PRO A 352 -24.78 -28.89 -1.39
CA PRO A 352 -24.65 -30.18 -2.04
C PRO A 352 -23.17 -30.59 -2.09
N SER A 353 -22.86 -31.84 -1.75
CA SER A 353 -21.52 -32.38 -1.94
C SER A 353 -21.21 -32.41 -3.44
N GLU A 354 -20.47 -31.44 -3.95
CA GLU A 354 -19.98 -31.54 -5.31
C GLU A 354 -18.97 -32.69 -5.37
N ASN A 355 -19.42 -33.83 -5.93
CA ASN A 355 -18.58 -34.94 -6.36
C ASN A 355 -17.73 -34.54 -7.60
N GLN A 356 -17.02 -33.42 -7.52
CA GLN A 356 -15.95 -33.15 -8.47
C GLN A 356 -14.71 -33.89 -7.95
N ALA A 357 -14.30 -34.94 -8.64
CA ALA A 357 -12.94 -35.47 -8.48
C ALA A 357 -11.99 -34.27 -8.64
N ALA A 358 -11.40 -33.81 -7.54
CA ALA A 358 -10.61 -32.59 -7.55
C ALA A 358 -9.44 -32.81 -8.53
N ALA A 359 -9.50 -32.15 -9.69
CA ALA A 359 -8.36 -32.11 -10.57
C ALA A 359 -7.18 -31.52 -9.80
N ASN A 360 -5.96 -32.03 -10.02
CA ASN A 360 -4.73 -31.46 -9.47
C ASN A 360 -4.40 -30.13 -10.16
N THR A 361 -5.35 -29.20 -10.16
CA THR A 361 -5.25 -27.83 -10.68
C THR A 361 -5.43 -26.85 -9.53
N PRO A 362 -4.91 -25.61 -9.65
CA PRO A 362 -5.09 -24.58 -8.64
C PRO A 362 -6.54 -24.36 -8.23
N GLN A 363 -7.45 -24.36 -9.21
CA GLN A 363 -8.89 -24.22 -8.99
C GLN A 363 -9.45 -25.40 -8.19
N GLY A 364 -9.13 -26.63 -8.58
CA GLY A 364 -9.62 -27.84 -7.90
C GLY A 364 -9.13 -27.95 -6.46
N LEU A 365 -7.85 -27.64 -6.23
CA LEU A 365 -7.25 -27.64 -4.90
C LEU A 365 -7.84 -26.54 -4.00
N SER A 366 -7.99 -25.32 -4.51
CA SER A 366 -8.55 -24.21 -3.71
C SER A 366 -10.02 -24.44 -3.34
N ARG A 367 -10.82 -25.05 -4.24
CA ARG A 367 -12.19 -25.48 -3.93
C ARG A 367 -12.24 -26.57 -2.88
N LYS A 368 -11.36 -27.56 -2.98
CA LYS A 368 -11.27 -28.69 -2.04
C LYS A 368 -10.83 -28.22 -0.65
N ASN A 369 -9.78 -27.41 -0.59
CA ASN A 369 -9.14 -27.02 0.66
C ASN A 369 -9.78 -25.77 1.28
N ARG A 370 -10.63 -25.06 0.52
CA ARG A 370 -11.50 -23.97 0.96
C ARG A 370 -10.80 -22.79 1.59
N ARG A 371 -9.61 -22.50 1.09
CA ARG A 371 -8.75 -21.42 1.57
C ARG A 371 -8.27 -20.57 0.40
N PHE A 372 -7.99 -19.30 0.69
CA PHE A 372 -7.29 -18.41 -0.22
C PHE A 372 -6.68 -17.25 0.58
N MET A 373 -5.73 -16.53 -0.01
CA MET A 373 -5.22 -15.31 0.62
C MET A 373 -6.33 -14.25 0.67
N ILE A 374 -6.28 -13.40 1.69
CA ILE A 374 -6.95 -12.09 1.64
C ILE A 374 -5.91 -11.13 1.06
N TYR A 375 -6.24 -10.49 -0.04
CA TYR A 375 -5.27 -9.66 -0.73
C TYR A 375 -5.07 -8.33 -0.01
N VAL A 376 -3.86 -8.13 0.50
CA VAL A 376 -3.45 -6.87 1.13
C VAL A 376 -3.10 -5.88 0.03
N HIS A 377 -4.08 -5.04 -0.32
CA HIS A 377 -3.89 -3.91 -1.22
C HIS A 377 -3.60 -2.61 -0.47
N SER A 378 -3.65 -2.61 0.86
CA SER A 378 -3.28 -1.48 1.72
C SER A 378 -1.98 -0.78 1.28
N LYS A 379 -1.89 0.53 1.52
CA LYS A 379 -0.63 1.30 1.49
C LYS A 379 -0.58 2.29 2.65
N GLY A 380 -0.32 1.78 3.84
CA GLY A 380 -0.30 2.60 5.05
C GLY A 380 0.78 2.23 6.06
N MET A 381 1.03 3.16 6.96
CA MET A 381 1.97 3.00 8.07
C MET A 381 1.45 3.73 9.30
N ILE A 382 1.45 3.06 10.45
CA ILE A 382 1.19 3.63 11.77
C ILE A 382 2.51 3.63 12.55
N VAL A 383 2.82 4.75 13.20
CA VAL A 383 4.00 4.93 14.03
C VAL A 383 3.55 5.32 15.43
N ASP A 384 3.97 4.52 16.42
CA ASP A 384 3.82 4.79 17.85
C ASP A 384 2.38 5.10 18.33
N ASP A 385 1.36 4.67 17.58
CA ASP A 385 -0.06 5.01 17.77
C ASP A 385 -0.37 6.53 17.76
N GLU A 386 0.57 7.39 17.34
CA GLU A 386 0.40 8.85 17.26
C GLU A 386 0.43 9.42 15.84
N TYR A 387 1.03 8.73 14.88
CA TYR A 387 1.15 9.21 13.51
C TYR A 387 0.75 8.13 12.51
N VAL A 388 0.05 8.52 11.45
CA VAL A 388 -0.41 7.62 10.39
C VAL A 388 -0.09 8.20 9.01
N ILE A 389 0.30 7.33 8.07
CA ILE A 389 0.34 7.61 6.63
C ILE A 389 -0.64 6.68 5.93
N ILE A 390 -1.51 7.22 5.06
CA ILE A 390 -2.42 6.46 4.20
C ILE A 390 -2.35 7.06 2.79
N GLY A 391 -2.27 6.22 1.76
CA GLY A 391 -2.25 6.70 0.39
C GLY A 391 -2.28 5.58 -0.65
N SER A 392 -1.76 5.88 -1.84
CA SER A 392 -1.69 4.95 -2.97
C SER A 392 -0.30 4.31 -3.16
N ALA A 393 0.72 4.83 -2.47
CA ALA A 393 2.13 4.51 -2.73
C ALA A 393 2.57 3.19 -2.08
N ASN A 394 2.95 2.24 -2.92
CA ASN A 394 3.55 0.98 -2.49
C ASN A 394 4.98 1.16 -1.98
N ILE A 395 5.48 0.27 -1.11
CA ILE A 395 6.91 0.24 -0.74
C ILE A 395 7.66 -0.53 -1.83
N ASN A 396 7.89 0.16 -2.95
CA ASN A 396 8.72 -0.26 -4.07
C ASN A 396 9.29 0.99 -4.77
N GLN A 397 10.19 0.80 -5.73
CA GLN A 397 10.79 1.94 -6.43
C GLN A 397 9.78 2.65 -7.32
N ARG A 398 8.85 1.91 -7.94
CA ARG A 398 7.76 2.44 -8.77
C ARG A 398 6.96 3.56 -8.08
N SER A 399 6.58 3.38 -6.82
CA SER A 399 5.79 4.38 -6.09
C SER A 399 6.66 5.41 -5.37
N MET A 400 7.88 5.06 -4.95
CA MET A 400 8.72 5.93 -4.10
C MET A 400 9.66 6.88 -4.86
N GLU A 401 9.88 6.68 -6.16
CA GLU A 401 10.86 7.46 -6.94
C GLU A 401 10.36 8.85 -7.39
N GLY A 402 9.04 9.03 -7.54
CA GLY A 402 8.45 10.28 -8.04
C GLY A 402 8.43 10.43 -9.57
N THR A 403 9.35 9.78 -10.29
CA THR A 403 9.38 9.81 -11.78
C THR A 403 8.72 8.62 -12.46
N ARG A 404 8.32 7.59 -11.73
CA ARG A 404 7.68 6.38 -12.26
C ARG A 404 6.17 6.56 -12.24
N ASP A 405 5.49 5.87 -11.30
CA ASP A 405 4.06 6.05 -11.11
C ASP A 405 3.80 7.35 -10.35
N THR A 406 2.66 7.98 -10.63
CA THR A 406 2.23 9.12 -9.81
C THR A 406 1.40 8.64 -8.63
N GLU A 407 1.76 9.05 -7.42
CA GLU A 407 1.11 8.64 -6.17
C GLU A 407 0.68 9.84 -5.34
N ILE A 408 -0.23 9.61 -4.39
CA ILE A 408 -0.66 10.57 -3.39
C ILE A 408 -0.83 9.87 -2.04
N ALA A 409 -0.49 10.56 -0.97
CA ALA A 409 -0.74 10.11 0.39
C ALA A 409 -1.04 11.30 1.29
N MET A 410 -1.65 11.04 2.44
CA MET A 410 -1.68 11.96 3.56
C MET A 410 -0.87 11.37 4.71
N GLY A 411 -0.30 12.24 5.54
CA GLY A 411 0.12 11.88 6.87
C GLY A 411 -0.52 12.79 7.89
N ALA A 412 -0.88 12.21 9.04
CA ALA A 412 -1.68 12.90 10.03
C ALA A 412 -1.36 12.44 11.45
N TYR A 413 -1.58 13.35 12.41
CA TYR A 413 -1.60 13.07 13.84
C TYR A 413 -2.64 13.93 14.54
N GLN A 414 -3.06 13.50 15.73
CA GLN A 414 -3.89 14.29 16.63
C GLN A 414 -2.99 15.00 17.65
N PRO A 415 -2.87 16.34 17.65
CA PRO A 415 -1.90 17.06 18.49
C PRO A 415 -2.07 16.80 19.99
N HIS A 416 -3.30 16.51 20.44
CA HIS A 416 -3.64 16.19 21.84
C HIS A 416 -3.40 14.72 22.21
N HIS A 417 -3.11 13.85 21.24
CA HIS A 417 -2.87 12.41 21.44
C HIS A 417 -1.47 12.04 20.94
N THR A 418 -0.44 12.63 21.52
CA THR A 418 0.98 12.34 21.23
C THR A 418 1.70 11.89 22.50
N TRP A 419 2.78 11.12 22.35
CA TRP A 419 3.62 10.69 23.48
C TRP A 419 4.15 11.88 24.27
N ALA A 420 4.58 12.94 23.57
CA ALA A 420 5.11 14.16 24.18
C ALA A 420 4.09 14.86 25.09
N ARG A 421 2.78 14.78 24.80
CA ARG A 421 1.74 15.40 25.63
C ARG A 421 1.15 14.47 26.68
N LYS A 422 0.93 13.19 26.35
CA LYS A 422 0.25 12.24 27.23
C LYS A 422 1.18 11.62 28.28
N LEU A 423 2.50 11.59 28.03
CA LEU A 423 3.50 10.89 28.85
C LEU A 423 3.19 9.39 29.05
N SER A 424 2.31 8.85 28.21
CA SER A 424 1.84 7.47 28.14
C SER A 424 1.45 7.16 26.69
N GLY A 425 1.14 5.89 26.42
CA GLY A 425 0.63 5.47 25.10
C GLY A 425 -0.53 6.35 24.63
N PRO A 426 -0.45 6.96 23.44
CA PRO A 426 -1.54 7.68 22.80
C PRO A 426 -2.78 6.78 22.65
N GLN A 427 -3.95 7.30 23.02
CA GLN A 427 -5.24 6.61 22.88
C GLN A 427 -6.21 7.45 22.05
N GLY A 428 -5.71 8.01 20.94
CA GLY A 428 -6.54 8.72 19.97
C GLY A 428 -7.21 7.78 18.96
N GLN A 429 -7.74 8.36 17.90
CA GLN A 429 -8.31 7.64 16.76
C GLN A 429 -7.28 6.75 16.06
N ILE A 430 -6.00 7.13 16.01
CA ILE A 430 -4.95 6.29 15.40
C ILE A 430 -4.78 4.97 16.19
N TYR A 431 -4.69 5.06 17.52
CA TYR A 431 -4.71 3.89 18.41
C TYR A 431 -5.97 3.05 18.20
N GLY A 432 -7.14 3.69 18.15
CA GLY A 432 -8.42 2.99 17.92
C GLY A 432 -8.46 2.27 16.57
N TYR A 433 -7.97 2.92 15.52
CA TYR A 433 -7.88 2.34 14.17
C TYR A 433 -6.92 1.15 14.13
N ARG A 434 -5.73 1.28 14.74
CA ARG A 434 -4.76 0.19 14.85
C ARG A 434 -5.31 -0.98 15.68
N MET A 435 -6.03 -0.70 16.78
CA MET A 435 -6.75 -1.73 17.55
C MET A 435 -7.83 -2.40 16.69
N SER A 436 -8.55 -1.66 15.84
CA SER A 436 -9.56 -2.21 14.95
C SER A 436 -8.97 -3.13 13.89
N LEU A 437 -7.83 -2.77 13.29
CA LEU A 437 -7.09 -3.64 12.36
C LEU A 437 -6.58 -4.91 13.06
N TRP A 438 -6.25 -4.81 14.34
CA TRP A 438 -5.79 -5.91 15.18
C TRP A 438 -6.93 -6.69 15.87
N ALA A 439 -8.17 -6.19 15.79
CA ALA A 439 -9.28 -6.58 16.67
C ALA A 439 -9.69 -8.04 16.51
N GLU A 440 -9.42 -8.62 15.35
CA GLU A 440 -9.73 -10.02 15.10
C GLU A 440 -8.81 -10.96 15.90
N HIS A 441 -7.63 -10.51 16.37
CA HIS A 441 -6.60 -11.42 16.90
C HIS A 441 -5.91 -10.97 18.20
N LEU A 442 -5.94 -9.68 18.59
CA LEU A 442 -4.98 -9.13 19.54
C LEU A 442 -5.59 -8.12 20.52
N PHE A 443 -5.75 -8.53 21.78
CA PHE A 443 -6.06 -7.64 22.91
C PHE A 443 -4.78 -7.03 23.53
N PHE A 444 -3.81 -6.62 22.70
CA PHE A 444 -2.54 -6.06 23.19
C PHE A 444 -2.45 -4.57 22.94
N THR A 445 -2.14 -3.82 24.00
CA THR A 445 -2.09 -2.36 24.01
C THR A 445 -0.66 -1.80 23.94
N ARG A 446 0.35 -2.68 23.93
CA ARG A 446 1.79 -2.33 23.95
C ARG A 446 2.58 -3.04 22.85
N PRO A 447 2.47 -2.60 21.59
CA PRO A 447 3.09 -3.28 20.44
C PRO A 447 4.62 -3.37 20.52
N GLU A 448 5.29 -2.47 21.25
CA GLU A 448 6.76 -2.50 21.40
C GLU A 448 7.28 -3.61 22.31
N SER A 449 6.40 -4.18 23.14
CA SER A 449 6.77 -5.15 24.16
C SER A 449 7.15 -6.50 23.56
N LEU A 450 8.12 -7.17 24.18
CA LEU A 450 8.54 -8.52 23.77
C LEU A 450 7.38 -9.52 23.83
N GLU A 451 6.55 -9.42 24.87
CA GLU A 451 5.38 -10.26 25.06
C GLU A 451 4.40 -10.12 23.89
N CYS A 452 4.06 -8.88 23.52
CA CYS A 452 3.20 -8.60 22.37
C CYS A 452 3.80 -9.17 21.08
N ALA A 453 5.06 -8.84 20.75
CA ALA A 453 5.72 -9.34 19.54
C ALA A 453 5.71 -10.87 19.44
N ARG A 454 6.05 -11.57 20.54
CA ARG A 454 6.04 -13.04 20.58
C ARG A 454 4.63 -13.60 20.45
N ARG A 455 3.64 -12.98 21.09
CA ARG A 455 2.26 -13.45 21.04
C ARG A 455 1.62 -13.26 19.66
N VAL A 456 1.83 -12.11 19.02
CA VAL A 456 1.40 -11.86 17.63
C VAL A 456 2.02 -12.90 16.70
N ARG A 457 3.32 -13.16 16.85
CA ARG A 457 4.03 -14.19 16.07
C ARG A 457 3.43 -15.59 16.29
N SER A 458 3.22 -16.01 17.53
CA SER A 458 2.62 -17.32 17.83
C SER A 458 1.19 -17.47 17.31
N LEU A 459 0.40 -16.40 17.30
CA LEU A 459 -0.94 -16.41 16.69
C LEU A 459 -0.85 -16.53 15.17
N GLY A 460 0.05 -15.80 14.54
CA GLY A 460 0.30 -15.93 13.10
C GLY A 460 0.80 -17.32 12.70
N GLU A 461 1.60 -17.97 13.55
CA GLU A 461 2.05 -19.35 13.39
C GLU A 461 0.89 -20.35 13.48
N ALA A 462 0.08 -20.26 14.53
CA ALA A 462 -1.10 -21.12 14.70
C ALA A 462 -2.12 -20.94 13.55
N ASN A 463 -2.36 -19.70 13.12
CA ASN A 463 -3.24 -19.43 11.99
C ASN A 463 -2.65 -19.97 10.67
N TRP A 464 -1.33 -19.88 10.46
CA TRP A 464 -0.69 -20.50 9.29
C TRP A 464 -0.84 -22.01 9.30
N GLU A 465 -0.64 -22.68 10.45
CA GLU A 465 -0.85 -24.13 10.58
C GLU A 465 -2.30 -24.52 10.24
N GLN A 466 -3.28 -23.78 10.75
CA GLN A 466 -4.70 -23.99 10.42
C GLN A 466 -4.98 -23.74 8.94
N PHE A 467 -4.46 -22.66 8.37
CA PHE A 467 -4.60 -22.32 6.95
C PHE A 467 -4.00 -23.42 6.07
N ALA A 468 -2.79 -23.88 6.39
CA ALA A 468 -2.02 -24.84 5.61
C ALA A 468 -2.45 -26.31 5.81
N SER A 469 -3.21 -26.62 6.86
CA SER A 469 -3.67 -27.98 7.21
C SER A 469 -4.43 -28.68 6.09
N ASN A 470 -4.35 -30.02 6.04
CA ASN A 470 -5.17 -30.86 5.17
C ASN A 470 -6.65 -30.89 5.62
N GLU A 471 -6.93 -30.62 6.89
CA GLU A 471 -8.29 -30.57 7.43
C GLU A 471 -8.91 -29.19 7.22
N VAL A 472 -10.12 -29.16 6.63
CA VAL A 472 -10.86 -27.93 6.42
C VAL A 472 -11.58 -27.53 7.71
N THR A 473 -11.18 -26.40 8.29
CA THR A 473 -11.79 -25.82 9.48
C THR A 473 -12.02 -24.33 9.27
N GLU A 474 -13.03 -23.79 9.94
CA GLU A 474 -13.33 -22.35 9.92
C GLU A 474 -12.20 -21.57 10.61
N MET A 475 -11.60 -20.63 9.89
CA MET A 475 -10.65 -19.70 10.47
C MET A 475 -11.39 -18.54 11.12
N ARG A 476 -11.02 -18.24 12.37
CA ARG A 476 -11.42 -17.00 13.06
C ARG A 476 -10.36 -15.91 12.94
N GLY A 477 -9.19 -16.32 12.43
CA GLY A 477 -7.97 -15.55 12.41
C GLY A 477 -7.49 -15.32 10.98
N HIS A 478 -7.30 -14.10 10.52
CA HIS A 478 -6.79 -13.79 9.18
C HIS A 478 -5.28 -13.58 9.12
N LEU A 479 -4.67 -13.07 10.20
CA LEU A 479 -3.22 -12.81 10.23
C LEU A 479 -2.43 -14.11 10.25
N LEU A 480 -1.65 -14.35 9.19
CA LEU A 480 -0.77 -15.50 9.03
C LEU A 480 0.67 -15.05 9.16
N LYS A 481 1.53 -15.86 9.79
CA LYS A 481 2.99 -15.71 9.63
C LYS A 481 3.29 -15.74 8.14
N TYR A 482 4.05 -14.77 7.63
CA TYR A 482 4.50 -14.84 6.24
C TYR A 482 5.31 -16.13 6.08
N PRO A 483 5.14 -16.92 4.99
CA PRO A 483 5.56 -18.33 4.96
C PRO A 483 7.07 -18.54 4.74
N VAL A 484 7.88 -17.79 5.48
CA VAL A 484 9.33 -17.91 5.57
C VAL A 484 9.76 -18.25 7.00
N GLU A 485 10.78 -19.09 7.09
CA GLU A 485 11.57 -19.28 8.29
C GLU A 485 12.68 -18.23 8.33
N VAL A 486 12.90 -17.67 9.52
CA VAL A 486 14.07 -16.82 9.79
C VAL A 486 14.87 -17.48 10.90
N ASP A 487 16.06 -17.95 10.57
CA ASP A 487 16.91 -18.57 11.58
C ASP A 487 17.46 -17.52 12.57
N ARG A 488 18.10 -18.00 13.65
CA ARG A 488 18.66 -17.11 14.69
C ARG A 488 19.73 -16.15 14.15
N LYS A 489 20.31 -16.43 12.98
CA LYS A 489 21.34 -15.62 12.32
C LYS A 489 20.76 -14.66 11.26
N GLY A 490 19.44 -14.59 11.15
CA GLY A 490 18.76 -13.72 10.20
C GLY A 490 18.72 -14.27 8.77
N LYS A 491 18.97 -15.57 8.56
CA LYS A 491 18.81 -16.18 7.24
C LYS A 491 17.34 -16.48 6.96
N VAL A 492 16.85 -16.00 5.82
CA VAL A 492 15.46 -16.17 5.36
C VAL A 492 15.37 -17.33 4.38
N LYS A 493 14.53 -18.31 4.68
CA LYS A 493 14.25 -19.49 3.85
C LYS A 493 12.74 -19.71 3.77
N PRO A 494 12.23 -20.49 2.81
CA PRO A 494 10.85 -20.97 2.88
C PRO A 494 10.62 -21.75 4.19
N LEU A 495 9.39 -21.73 4.70
CA LEU A 495 9.03 -22.61 5.82
C LEU A 495 9.28 -24.08 5.42
N PRO A 496 9.78 -24.94 6.34
CA PRO A 496 9.98 -26.36 6.05
C PRO A 496 8.71 -27.04 5.55
N GLY A 497 8.77 -27.71 4.39
CA GLY A 497 7.62 -28.36 3.76
C GLY A 497 6.72 -27.43 2.94
N TYR A 498 7.07 -26.14 2.83
CA TYR A 498 6.34 -25.13 2.09
C TYR A 498 7.30 -24.33 1.21
N GLU A 499 7.87 -24.97 0.19
CA GLU A 499 8.68 -24.28 -0.82
C GLU A 499 7.80 -23.45 -1.77
N THR A 500 6.54 -23.85 -1.94
CA THR A 500 5.56 -23.18 -2.80
C THR A 500 4.27 -22.83 -2.06
N PHE A 501 3.50 -21.87 -2.58
CA PHE A 501 2.24 -21.49 -1.95
C PHE A 501 1.21 -22.63 -2.01
N PRO A 502 0.44 -22.85 -0.92
CA PRO A 502 -0.58 -23.89 -0.90
C PRO A 502 -1.58 -23.74 -2.05
N ASP A 503 -1.93 -24.86 -2.69
CA ASP A 503 -2.93 -25.00 -3.77
C ASP A 503 -2.55 -24.37 -5.12
N VAL A 504 -1.90 -23.21 -5.13
CA VAL A 504 -1.64 -22.41 -6.34
C VAL A 504 -0.20 -22.51 -6.85
N GLY A 505 0.72 -23.07 -6.06
CA GLY A 505 2.13 -23.22 -6.41
C GLY A 505 2.90 -21.89 -6.46
N GLY A 506 4.05 -21.88 -7.15
CA GLY A 506 4.96 -20.73 -7.20
C GLY A 506 5.86 -20.66 -5.96
N ASN A 507 7.14 -20.42 -6.15
CA ASN A 507 8.11 -20.43 -5.04
C ASN A 507 7.87 -19.25 -4.11
N ILE A 508 7.81 -19.52 -2.80
CA ILE A 508 7.53 -18.49 -1.78
C ILE A 508 8.61 -17.40 -1.75
N ILE A 509 9.88 -17.80 -1.88
CA ILE A 509 11.02 -16.87 -1.95
C ILE A 509 11.27 -16.32 -3.38
N GLY A 510 10.35 -16.61 -4.30
CA GLY A 510 10.45 -16.23 -5.71
C GLY A 510 11.57 -16.93 -6.48
N SER A 511 11.74 -16.52 -7.72
CA SER A 511 12.75 -17.04 -8.64
C SER A 511 13.27 -15.94 -9.54
N PHE A 512 14.57 -15.97 -9.84
CA PHE A 512 15.17 -15.06 -10.81
C PHE A 512 14.86 -15.51 -12.24
N LEU A 513 13.71 -15.10 -12.76
CA LEU A 513 13.28 -15.38 -14.15
C LEU A 513 13.54 -14.17 -15.03
N ALA A 514 14.18 -14.34 -16.19
CA ALA A 514 14.60 -13.23 -17.06
C ALA A 514 13.43 -12.34 -17.49
N ILE A 515 13.34 -11.15 -16.91
CA ILE A 515 12.35 -10.10 -17.19
C ILE A 515 13.03 -8.75 -16.98
N GLN A 516 12.55 -7.71 -17.66
CA GLN A 516 13.08 -6.36 -17.51
C GLN A 516 12.88 -5.87 -16.06
N GLU A 517 13.98 -5.47 -15.41
CA GLU A 517 14.02 -5.18 -13.97
C GLU A 517 13.02 -4.10 -13.56
N ASN A 518 12.93 -3.02 -14.35
CA ASN A 518 12.01 -1.89 -14.13
C ASN A 518 10.52 -2.27 -14.11
N LEU A 519 10.14 -3.44 -14.62
CA LEU A 519 8.76 -3.96 -14.51
C LEU A 519 8.44 -4.43 -13.08
N THR A 520 9.45 -4.78 -12.29
CA THR A 520 9.32 -5.62 -11.08
C THR A 520 9.89 -5.00 -9.80
N ILE A 521 10.53 -3.82 -9.88
CA ILE A 521 11.17 -3.14 -8.73
C ILE A 521 10.44 -1.88 -8.27
#